data_AF-A0A7Y2EBM9-F1
#
_entry.id   AF-A0A7Y2EBM9-F1
#
_cell.length_a   1.000
_cell.length_b   1.000
_cell.length_c   1.000
_cell.angle_alpha   90.00
_cell.angle_beta   90.00
_cell.angle_gamma   90.00
#
_symmetry.space_group_name_H-M   'P 1'
#
loop_
_entity.id
_entity.type
_entity.pdbx_description
1 polymer ?
#
loop_
_entity_poly.entity_id
_entity_poly.type
_entity_poly.pdbx_seq_one_letter_code
_entity_poly.pdbx_strand_id
1 'polypeptide(L)'
;MNQETGRLVPYLAEMFRFQAWISLGKIANPMSQKVERNLDAAREAIDLLSELETKTQGNLSDDESTMLQGVLTDLRLNFVEEQKRPAVEETSADAKAETEAETEEKVEADAQPAEASETNPS
;
A
#
# COMPACT_ATOMS: atom_id res chain seq x y z
N MET A 1 -0.04 22.73 13.85
CA MET A 1 0.26 21.30 13.61
C MET A 1 -0.75 20.78 12.60
N ASN A 2 -0.32 20.54 11.35
CA ASN A 2 -1.21 20.17 10.25
C ASN A 2 -1.42 18.66 10.22
N GLN A 3 -2.41 18.16 10.95
CA GLN A 3 -2.73 16.72 10.97
C GLN A 3 -3.31 16.21 9.63
N GLU A 4 -3.72 17.10 8.72
CA GLU A 4 -4.25 16.72 7.40
C GLU A 4 -3.15 16.28 6.42
N THR A 5 -1.90 16.73 6.59
CA THR A 5 -0.79 16.35 5.69
C THR A 5 -0.21 14.98 6.02
N GLY A 6 -0.27 14.53 7.28
CA GLY A 6 0.30 13.25 7.74
C GLY A 6 -0.40 11.98 7.21
N ARG A 7 -1.53 12.11 6.50
CA ARG A 7 -2.16 10.98 5.80
C ARG A 7 -1.83 10.93 4.31
N LEU A 8 -1.39 12.03 3.74
CA LEU A 8 -1.23 12.16 2.29
C LEU A 8 0.01 11.42 1.81
N VAL A 9 1.15 11.65 2.47
CA VAL A 9 2.43 11.04 2.07
C VAL A 9 2.40 9.52 2.18
N PRO A 10 1.97 8.90 3.30
CA PRO A 10 1.89 7.44 3.37
C PRO A 10 0.90 6.85 2.36
N TYR A 11 -0.24 7.52 2.11
CA TYR A 11 -1.21 7.05 1.11
C TYR A 11 -0.63 7.07 -0.32
N LEU A 12 0.01 8.18 -0.70
CA LEU A 12 0.67 8.29 -2.00
C LEU A 12 1.81 7.27 -2.12
N ALA A 13 2.58 7.07 -1.04
CA ALA A 13 3.66 6.09 -1.03
C ALA A 13 3.14 4.68 -1.32
N GLU A 14 2.06 4.26 -0.65
CA GLU A 14 1.44 2.96 -0.91
C GLU A 14 0.83 2.84 -2.31
N MET A 15 0.20 3.91 -2.82
CA MET A 15 -0.31 3.94 -4.20
C MET A 15 0.80 3.74 -5.24
N PHE A 16 1.91 4.47 -5.12
CA PHE A 16 3.05 4.34 -6.04
C PHE A 16 3.79 3.02 -5.85
N ARG A 17 3.87 2.51 -4.63
CA ARG A 17 4.38 1.16 -4.36
C ARG A 17 3.58 0.11 -5.10
N PHE A 18 2.26 0.13 -4.98
CA PHE A 18 1.39 -0.81 -5.68
C PHE A 18 1.57 -0.71 -7.20
N GLN A 19 1.65 0.50 -7.75
CA GLN A 19 1.90 0.72 -9.17
C GLN A 19 3.26 0.18 -9.62
N ALA A 20 4.31 0.35 -8.80
CA ALA A 20 5.62 -0.22 -9.07
C ALA A 20 5.58 -1.76 -9.06
N TRP A 21 4.84 -2.38 -8.14
CA TRP A 21 4.68 -3.84 -8.08
C TRP A 21 3.96 -4.42 -9.31
N ILE A 22 2.91 -3.73 -9.79
CA ILE A 22 2.26 -4.08 -11.05
C ILE A 22 3.27 -3.98 -12.20
N SER A 23 3.99 -2.87 -12.27
CA SER A 23 4.97 -2.60 -13.34
C SER A 23 6.15 -3.57 -13.33
N LEU A 24 6.56 -4.05 -12.15
CA LEU A 24 7.57 -5.11 -12.02
C LEU A 24 7.06 -6.49 -12.46
N GLY A 25 5.76 -6.62 -12.77
CA GLY A 25 5.13 -7.90 -13.09
C GLY A 25 4.97 -8.81 -11.87
N LYS A 26 4.94 -8.26 -10.64
CA LYS A 26 4.69 -9.03 -9.42
C LYS A 26 3.21 -9.17 -9.09
N ILE A 27 2.41 -8.22 -9.57
CA ILE A 27 0.96 -8.19 -9.36
C ILE A 27 0.30 -8.07 -10.73
N ALA A 28 -0.80 -8.79 -10.93
CA ALA A 28 -1.63 -8.63 -12.12
C ALA A 28 -2.32 -7.26 -12.11
N ASN A 29 -2.30 -6.56 -13.24
CA ASN A 29 -3.02 -5.31 -13.34
C ASN A 29 -4.54 -5.58 -13.22
N PRO A 30 -5.26 -4.97 -12.27
CA PRO A 30 -6.69 -5.25 -12.06
C PRO A 30 -7.57 -4.85 -13.26
N MET A 31 -7.10 -3.95 -14.12
CA MET A 31 -7.83 -3.50 -15.32
C MET A 31 -7.60 -4.42 -16.53
N SER A 32 -6.34 -4.81 -16.79
CA SER A 32 -6.02 -5.67 -17.94
C SER A 32 -6.07 -7.16 -17.62
N GLN A 33 -6.12 -7.50 -16.33
CA GLN A 33 -6.05 -8.87 -15.79
C GLN A 33 -4.78 -9.63 -16.21
N LYS A 34 -3.77 -8.90 -16.68
CA LYS A 34 -2.49 -9.43 -17.17
C LYS A 34 -1.37 -8.98 -16.26
N VAL A 35 -0.37 -9.85 -16.14
CA VAL A 35 0.92 -9.54 -15.54
C VAL A 35 1.79 -9.00 -16.67
N GLU A 36 1.92 -7.67 -16.74
CA GLU A 36 2.78 -7.01 -17.72
C GLU A 36 4.00 -6.45 -17.01
N ARG A 37 5.18 -6.94 -17.41
CA ARG A 37 6.46 -6.44 -16.91
C ARG A 37 6.86 -5.21 -17.73
N ASN A 38 6.81 -4.05 -17.10
CA ASN A 38 7.27 -2.77 -17.64
C ASN A 38 8.28 -2.13 -16.67
N LEU A 39 9.57 -2.34 -16.96
CA LEU A 39 10.65 -1.77 -16.16
C LEU A 39 10.68 -0.24 -16.23
N ASP A 40 10.35 0.36 -17.38
CA ASP A 40 10.31 1.82 -17.50
C ASP A 40 9.25 2.43 -16.57
N ALA A 41 8.04 1.86 -16.54
CA ALA A 41 6.99 2.29 -15.62
C ALA A 41 7.36 2.06 -14.14
N ALA A 42 8.05 0.95 -13.84
CA ALA A 42 8.54 0.69 -12.48
C ALA A 42 9.57 1.73 -12.05
N ARG A 43 10.48 2.13 -12.96
CA ARG A 43 11.46 3.19 -12.72
C ARG A 43 10.79 4.53 -12.48
N GLU A 44 9.82 4.92 -13.30
CA GLU A 44 9.08 6.17 -13.14
C GLU A 44 8.42 6.25 -11.76
N ALA A 45 7.82 5.16 -11.28
CA ALA A 45 7.21 5.10 -9.94
C ALA A 45 8.26 5.28 -8.81
N ILE A 46 9.44 4.66 -8.94
CA ILE A 46 10.54 4.80 -7.98
C ILE A 46 11.11 6.23 -7.97
N ASP A 47 11.28 6.82 -9.17
CA ASP A 47 11.78 8.18 -9.31
C ASP A 47 10.78 9.17 -8.70
N LEU A 48 9.48 8.98 -8.92
CA LEU A 48 8.43 9.81 -8.32
C LEU A 48 8.35 9.67 -6.79
N LEU A 49 8.52 8.46 -6.25
CA LEU A 49 8.65 8.25 -4.79
C LEU A 49 9.88 8.96 -4.22
N SER A 50 11.00 8.94 -4.95
CA SER A 50 12.24 9.62 -4.53
C SER A 50 12.08 11.15 -4.56
N GLU A 51 11.38 11.67 -5.57
CA GLU A 51 11.00 13.08 -5.62
C GLU A 51 10.02 13.46 -4.51
N LEU A 52 9.06 12.59 -4.20
CA LEU A 52 8.11 12.79 -3.12
C LEU A 52 8.84 12.89 -1.77
N GLU A 53 9.80 12.00 -1.49
CA GLU A 53 10.67 12.06 -0.31
C GLU A 53 11.33 13.44 -0.21
N THR A 54 11.99 13.85 -1.28
CA THR A 54 12.77 15.10 -1.32
C THR A 54 11.88 16.33 -1.16
N LYS A 55 10.71 16.35 -1.80
CA LYS A 55 9.75 17.46 -1.74
C LYS A 55 8.98 17.53 -0.42
N THR A 56 8.87 16.40 0.28
CA THR A 56 8.18 16.32 1.57
C THR A 56 9.16 16.30 2.76
N GLN A 57 10.47 16.34 2.50
CA GLN A 57 11.53 16.45 3.50
C GLN A 57 11.33 17.72 4.33
N GLY A 58 10.97 17.56 5.61
CA GLY A 58 10.58 18.66 6.52
C GLY A 58 9.10 18.68 6.91
N ASN A 59 8.25 17.93 6.21
CA ASN A 59 6.86 17.65 6.56
C ASN A 59 6.64 16.19 6.98
N LEU A 60 7.66 15.35 6.87
CA LEU A 60 7.68 13.95 7.30
C LEU A 60 8.00 13.85 8.79
N SER A 61 7.27 12.99 9.48
CA SER A 61 7.65 12.42 10.77
C SER A 61 8.75 11.35 10.61
N ASP A 62 9.40 10.98 11.72
CA ASP A 62 10.46 9.95 11.71
C ASP A 62 9.94 8.59 11.22
N ASP A 63 8.71 8.22 11.60
CA ASP A 63 8.06 6.98 11.17
C ASP A 63 7.77 6.99 9.67
N GLU A 64 7.23 8.10 9.14
CA GLU A 64 6.93 8.24 7.70
C GLU A 64 8.22 8.23 6.86
N SER A 65 9.27 8.90 7.32
CA SER A 65 10.57 8.88 6.64
C SER A 65 11.13 7.46 6.57
N THR A 66 11.04 6.72 7.68
CA THR A 66 11.53 5.34 7.75
C THR A 66 10.72 4.41 6.83
N MET A 67 9.39 4.56 6.83
CA MET A 67 8.50 3.83 5.92
C MET A 67 8.86 4.10 4.46
N LEU A 68 8.99 5.37 4.07
CA LEU A 68 9.25 5.76 2.68
C LEU A 68 10.62 5.24 2.19
N GLN A 69 11.63 5.29 3.05
CA GLN A 69 12.95 4.72 2.79
C GLN A 69 12.91 3.20 2.64
N GLY A 70 12.12 2.51 3.48
CA GLY A 70 11.89 1.07 3.36
C GLY A 70 11.27 0.71 2.01
N VAL A 71 10.18 1.38 1.64
CA VAL A 71 9.50 1.19 0.36
C VAL A 71 10.45 1.45 -0.82
N LEU A 72 11.20 2.56 -0.81
CA LEU A 72 12.16 2.87 -1.86
C LEU A 72 13.26 1.82 -1.98
N THR A 73 13.77 1.33 -0.85
CA THR A 73 14.82 0.30 -0.82
C THR A 73 14.32 -1.01 -1.41
N ASP A 74 13.13 -1.46 -0.98
CA ASP A 74 12.50 -2.67 -1.49
C ASP A 74 12.26 -2.58 -3.00
N LEU A 75 11.66 -1.48 -3.47
CA LEU A 75 11.37 -1.29 -4.88
C LEU A 75 12.64 -1.25 -5.73
N ARG A 76 13.70 -0.56 -5.27
CA ARG A 76 14.99 -0.50 -5.98
C ARG A 76 15.65 -1.87 -6.06
N LEU A 77 15.62 -2.65 -4.97
CA LEU A 77 16.16 -4.01 -4.96
C LEU A 77 15.44 -4.88 -5.99
N ASN A 78 14.10 -4.92 -5.91
CA ASN A 78 13.27 -5.69 -6.82
C ASN A 78 13.44 -5.24 -8.29
N PHE A 79 13.58 -3.94 -8.52
CA PHE A 79 13.83 -3.39 -9.86
C PHE A 79 15.16 -3.86 -10.45
N VAL A 80 16.23 -3.84 -9.65
CA VAL A 80 17.56 -4.31 -10.11
C VAL A 80 17.56 -5.81 -10.36
N GLU A 81 16.90 -6.59 -9.51
CA GLU A 81 16.72 -8.03 -9.70
C GLU A 81 15.95 -8.33 -10.99
N GLU A 82 14.82 -7.65 -11.20
CA GLU A 82 13.99 -7.80 -12.38
C GLU A 82 14.75 -7.36 -13.64
N GLN A 83 15.49 -6.25 -13.58
CA GLN A 83 16.33 -5.75 -14.68
C GLN A 83 17.39 -6.76 -15.13
N LYS A 84 17.97 -7.51 -14.19
CA LYS A 84 18.97 -8.55 -14.50
C LYS A 84 18.35 -9.82 -15.07
N ARG A 85 17.04 -10.02 -14.94
CA ARG A 85 16.35 -11.20 -15.45
C ARG A 85 16.08 -11.04 -16.96
N PRO A 86 16.59 -11.95 -17.82
CA PRO A 86 16.29 -11.90 -19.25
C PRO A 86 14.78 -12.04 -19.46
N ALA A 87 14.24 -11.31 -20.45
CA ALA A 87 12.85 -11.33 -20.85
C ALA A 87 12.47 -12.68 -21.46
N VAL A 88 12.41 -13.73 -20.64
CA VAL A 88 11.73 -14.97 -21.01
C VAL A 88 10.32 -14.82 -20.49
N GLU A 89 9.39 -14.64 -21.43
CA GLU A 89 7.95 -14.66 -21.19
C GLU A 89 7.59 -15.99 -20.51
N GLU A 90 7.02 -15.93 -19.30
CA GLU A 90 6.18 -17.01 -18.80
C GLU A 90 4.80 -16.45 -18.47
N THR A 91 3.87 -16.86 -19.32
CA THR A 91 2.42 -16.74 -19.21
C THR A 91 1.89 -17.59 -18.05
N SER A 92 0.99 -17.02 -17.28
CA SER A 92 -0.21 -17.67 -16.70
C SER A 92 -0.05 -19.05 -16.01
N ALA A 93 -0.03 -19.06 -14.67
CA ALA A 93 -0.62 -20.17 -13.88
C ALA A 93 -0.93 -19.74 -12.43
N ASP A 94 -2.21 -19.48 -12.19
CA ASP A 94 -3.03 -19.60 -10.98
C ASP A 94 -2.43 -19.87 -9.57
N ALA A 95 -2.98 -19.10 -8.61
CA ALA A 95 -3.40 -19.49 -7.25
C ALA A 95 -2.42 -19.42 -6.04
N LYS A 96 -2.71 -18.39 -5.23
CA LYS A 96 -2.99 -18.45 -3.77
C LYS A 96 -1.83 -18.50 -2.76
N ALA A 97 -1.57 -17.35 -2.14
CA ALA A 97 -1.18 -17.20 -0.71
C ALA A 97 -1.52 -15.76 -0.29
N GLU A 98 -2.66 -15.53 0.36
CA GLU A 98 -2.74 -15.30 1.82
C GLU A 98 -2.25 -13.91 2.24
N THR A 99 -3.21 -13.01 2.48
CA THR A 99 -3.13 -12.08 3.61
C THR A 99 -4.52 -11.97 4.21
N GLU A 100 -4.92 -13.04 4.89
CA GLU A 100 -5.70 -12.92 6.12
C GLU A 100 -4.68 -12.69 7.25
N ALA A 101 -4.80 -11.55 7.94
CA ALA A 101 -4.49 -11.33 9.36
C ALA A 101 -4.51 -9.80 9.56
N GLU A 102 -5.68 -9.20 9.78
CA GLU A 102 -6.25 -9.03 11.13
C GLU A 102 -5.51 -7.92 11.89
N THR A 103 -6.15 -6.76 11.98
CA THR A 103 -5.89 -5.78 13.05
C THR A 103 -7.23 -5.20 13.49
N GLU A 104 -7.80 -5.91 14.47
CA GLU A 104 -8.43 -5.35 15.66
C GLU A 104 -9.56 -4.32 15.47
N GLU A 105 -10.78 -4.82 15.28
CA GLU A 105 -12.00 -4.13 15.71
C GLU A 105 -12.50 -4.73 17.04
N LYS A 106 -12.17 -4.06 18.15
CA LYS A 106 -12.78 -4.17 19.49
C LYS A 106 -12.15 -3.03 20.32
N VAL A 107 -12.81 -2.07 20.97
CA VAL A 107 -14.12 -1.92 21.59
C VAL A 107 -14.32 -0.42 21.84
N GLU A 108 -15.50 0.16 21.58
CA GLU A 108 -16.20 1.06 22.53
C GLU A 108 -17.63 1.27 22.02
N ALA A 109 -18.56 0.45 22.49
CA ALA A 109 -19.39 0.71 23.67
C ALA A 109 -20.64 1.52 23.29
N ASP A 110 -21.63 0.79 22.77
CA ASP A 110 -23.03 1.16 22.89
C ASP A 110 -23.39 1.18 24.39
N ALA A 111 -23.39 2.38 24.96
CA ALA A 111 -23.99 2.67 26.24
C ALA A 111 -25.33 3.37 25.98
N GLN A 112 -26.32 2.56 25.60
CA GLN A 112 -27.72 2.92 25.65
C GLN A 112 -28.10 3.23 27.12
N PRO A 113 -28.50 4.48 27.47
CA PRO A 113 -29.06 4.72 28.78
C PRO A 113 -30.48 4.16 28.81
N ALA A 114 -30.74 3.46 29.91
CA ALA A 114 -31.98 2.84 30.30
C ALA A 114 -33.21 3.74 30.19
N GLU A 115 -34.30 3.18 29.68
CA GLU A 115 -35.61 3.33 30.30
C GLU A 115 -36.24 1.94 30.43
N ALA A 116 -36.18 1.39 31.64
CA ALA A 116 -36.87 0.17 32.00
C ALA A 116 -38.23 0.51 32.62
N SER A 117 -39.25 -0.11 32.04
CA SER A 117 -40.35 -0.79 32.73
C SER A 117 -41.35 0.05 33.54
N GLU A 118 -42.58 0.09 33.04
CA GLU A 118 -43.74 -0.23 33.88
C GLU A 118 -44.67 -1.25 33.17
N THR A 119 -44.42 -2.52 33.48
CA THR A 119 -45.39 -3.55 33.95
C THR A 119 -46.70 -3.83 33.18
N ASN A 120 -46.68 -4.98 32.48
CA ASN A 120 -47.59 -6.16 32.51
C ASN A 120 -49.13 -6.03 32.25
N PRO A 121 -49.80 -7.08 31.71
CA PRO A 121 -51.06 -6.97 30.98
C PRO A 121 -52.32 -7.29 31.80
N SER A 122 -53.46 -6.98 31.14
CA SER A 122 -54.88 -7.19 31.48
C SER A 122 -55.51 -6.27 32.52
#